data_AF-A0A8T3AQG2-F1
#
_entry.id   AF-A0A8T3AQG2-F1
#
_cell.length_a   1.000
_cell.length_b   1.000
_cell.length_c   1.000
_cell.angle_alpha   90.00
_cell.angle_beta   90.00
_cell.angle_gamma   90.00
#
_symmetry.space_group_name_H-M   'P 1'
#
loop_
_entity.id
_entity.type
_entity.pdbx_description
1 polymer ?
#
loop_
_entity_poly.entity_id
_entity_poly.type
_entity_poly.pdbx_seq_one_letter_code
_entity_poly.pdbx_strand_id
1 'polypeptide(L)'
;MVAWWLGEGLYALVVFARLITYGQDYGVHGFILQLRSLDDHLPLPGITVGDIGTKFGNGAYNTMDNGVLQLDHVRIPRDQMLMRLSQVTREGKYIHSDVPRQLVYGTMIFVRQTIVADASRALSRAVCIAVRYSAVRRQFGSQDGGPETQVIDFKTQQSRLFPLLASAYAFRFVGNWLKWL
;
A
#
# COMPACT_ATOMS: atom_id res chain seq x y z
N MET A 1 -0.64 -9.91 21.00
CA MET A 1 -0.58 -9.90 19.50
C MET A 1 0.58 -8.99 19.11
N VAL A 2 1.36 -9.32 18.07
CA VAL A 2 2.38 -8.42 17.49
C VAL A 2 2.07 -8.22 16.00
N ALA A 3 2.06 -6.98 15.54
CA ALA A 3 1.87 -6.59 14.14
C ALA A 3 3.01 -5.66 13.68
N TRP A 4 3.33 -5.70 12.38
CA TRP A 4 4.45 -5.00 11.77
C TRP A 4 3.99 -4.26 10.51
N TRP A 5 4.71 -3.20 10.12
CA TRP A 5 4.43 -2.34 8.95
C TRP A 5 3.17 -1.47 9.06
N LEU A 6 2.71 -1.18 10.28
CA LEU A 6 1.57 -0.28 10.53
C LEU A 6 2.03 1.19 10.54
N GLY A 7 1.15 2.17 10.62
CA GLY A 7 1.56 3.56 10.92
C GLY A 7 1.74 3.74 12.43
N GLU A 8 2.89 4.27 12.87
CA GLU A 8 3.27 4.41 14.28
C GLU A 8 2.59 5.61 14.97
N GLY A 9 2.43 6.73 14.25
CA GLY A 9 1.88 7.99 14.75
C GLY A 9 0.35 8.06 14.75
N LEU A 10 -0.35 6.93 14.61
CA LEU A 10 -1.80 6.88 14.54
C LEU A 10 -2.45 6.93 15.93
N TYR A 11 -3.54 7.70 16.08
CA TYR A 11 -4.36 7.70 17.31
C TYR A 11 -5.25 6.45 17.43
N ALA A 12 -5.71 5.92 16.30
CA ALA A 12 -6.54 4.74 16.23
C ALA A 12 -6.27 3.96 14.94
N LEU A 13 -6.53 2.65 14.97
CA LEU A 13 -6.28 1.73 13.87
C LEU A 13 -7.38 0.67 13.79
N VAL A 14 -7.66 0.16 12.59
CA VAL A 14 -8.40 -1.10 12.43
C VAL A 14 -7.44 -2.26 12.55
N VAL A 15 -7.54 -3.02 13.64
CA VAL A 15 -6.76 -4.23 13.90
C VAL A 15 -7.54 -5.45 13.41
N PHE A 16 -6.87 -6.33 12.67
CA PHE A 16 -7.44 -7.60 12.25
C PHE A 16 -6.95 -8.72 13.16
N ALA A 17 -7.88 -9.37 13.86
CA ALA A 17 -7.59 -10.44 14.82
C ALA A 17 -8.62 -11.57 14.73
N ARG A 18 -8.28 -12.73 15.30
CA ARG A 18 -9.20 -13.88 15.37
C ARG A 18 -10.30 -13.58 16.38
N LEU A 19 -11.56 -13.65 15.95
CA LEU A 19 -12.72 -13.46 16.81
C LEU A 19 -13.00 -14.76 17.58
N ILE A 20 -12.91 -14.70 18.91
CA ILE A 20 -13.17 -15.82 19.80
C ILE A 20 -14.36 -15.47 20.70
N THR A 21 -15.41 -16.29 20.70
CA THR A 21 -16.56 -16.17 21.62
C THR A 21 -17.07 -17.55 22.01
N TYR A 22 -17.49 -17.74 23.27
CA TYR A 22 -17.84 -19.04 23.86
C TYR A 22 -16.80 -20.16 23.60
N GLY A 23 -15.52 -19.81 23.60
CA GLY A 23 -14.44 -20.76 23.31
C GLY A 23 -14.34 -21.20 21.84
N GLN A 24 -15.19 -20.69 20.96
CA GLN A 24 -15.17 -20.98 19.52
C GLN A 24 -14.49 -19.84 18.76
N ASP A 25 -13.69 -20.23 17.76
CA ASP A 25 -13.01 -19.32 16.83
C ASP A 25 -13.83 -19.15 15.54
N TYR A 26 -14.06 -17.89 15.15
CA TYR A 26 -14.86 -17.50 13.98
C TYR A 26 -13.99 -16.85 12.88
N GLY A 27 -12.67 -16.90 12.99
CA GLY A 27 -11.74 -16.35 12.01
C GLY A 27 -11.52 -14.84 12.15
N VAL A 28 -10.86 -14.26 11.14
CA VAL A 28 -10.33 -12.90 11.20
C VAL A 28 -11.44 -11.86 11.00
N HIS A 29 -11.52 -10.91 11.93
CA HIS A 29 -12.44 -9.78 11.91
C HIS A 29 -11.68 -8.47 12.21
N GLY A 30 -12.26 -7.35 11.78
CA GLY A 30 -11.72 -6.02 12.03
C GLY A 30 -12.29 -5.39 13.30
N PHE A 31 -11.43 -4.77 14.08
CA PHE A 31 -11.75 -4.09 15.33
C PHE A 31 -11.11 -2.70 15.33
N ILE A 32 -11.89 -1.67 15.63
CA ILE A 32 -11.38 -0.32 15.85
C ILE A 32 -10.71 -0.32 17.22
N LEU A 33 -9.45 0.09 17.26
CA LEU A 33 -8.68 0.21 18.48
C LEU A 33 -8.07 1.60 18.57
N GLN A 34 -8.35 2.30 19.66
CA GLN A 34 -7.59 3.50 20.00
C GLN A 34 -6.22 3.09 20.52
N LEU A 35 -5.16 3.65 19.95
CA LEU A 35 -3.78 3.37 20.28
C LEU A 35 -3.20 4.38 21.28
N ARG A 36 -3.59 5.65 21.14
CA ARG A 36 -3.01 6.77 21.89
C ARG A 36 -4.10 7.66 22.48
N SER A 37 -3.76 8.31 23.58
CA SER A 37 -4.56 9.39 24.17
C SER A 37 -4.69 10.56 23.19
N LEU A 38 -5.86 11.20 23.16
CA LEU A 38 -6.13 12.37 22.31
C LEU A 38 -5.54 13.66 22.90
N ASP A 39 -5.16 13.65 24.17
CA ASP A 39 -4.69 14.84 24.88
C ASP A 39 -3.17 15.00 24.80
N ASP A 40 -2.42 13.91 24.98
CA ASP A 40 -0.96 13.91 25.12
C ASP A 40 -0.24 12.98 24.13
N HIS A 41 -0.99 12.27 23.27
CA HIS A 41 -0.47 11.33 22.28
C HIS A 41 0.30 10.13 22.85
N LEU A 42 0.24 9.91 24.17
CA LEU A 42 0.88 8.75 24.79
C LEU A 42 0.12 7.45 24.46
N PRO A 43 0.82 6.32 24.28
CA PRO A 43 0.18 5.02 24.11
C PRO A 43 -0.74 4.69 25.28
N LEU A 44 -1.93 4.15 24.98
CA LEU A 44 -2.87 3.70 26.00
C LEU A 44 -2.36 2.45 26.74
N PRO A 45 -2.87 2.15 27.95
CA PRO A 45 -2.44 0.98 28.72
C PRO A 45 -2.55 -0.34 27.94
N GLY A 46 -1.51 -1.18 28.03
CA GLY A 46 -1.43 -2.47 27.33
C GLY A 46 -1.05 -2.37 25.84
N ILE A 47 -0.73 -1.17 25.36
CA ILE A 47 -0.32 -0.92 23.97
C ILE A 47 1.16 -0.53 23.94
N THR A 48 1.94 -1.29 23.17
CA THR A 48 3.31 -0.94 22.81
C THR A 48 3.36 -0.63 21.33
N VAL A 49 3.85 0.55 20.97
CA VAL A 49 4.04 1.01 19.59
C VAL A 49 5.43 1.60 19.42
N GLY A 50 5.99 1.49 18.21
CA GLY A 50 7.28 2.09 17.88
C GLY A 50 7.62 1.93 16.40
N ASP A 51 8.65 2.64 15.92
CA ASP A 51 9.10 2.60 14.52
C ASP A 51 9.93 1.32 14.24
N ILE A 52 9.80 0.75 13.04
CA ILE A 52 10.53 -0.47 12.66
C ILE A 52 11.97 -0.19 12.18
N GLY A 53 12.32 1.08 11.99
CA GLY A 53 13.62 1.57 11.59
C GLY A 53 13.73 1.98 10.12
N THR A 54 14.98 2.15 9.71
CA THR A 54 15.38 2.59 8.38
C THR A 54 14.97 1.59 7.31
N LYS A 55 14.40 2.12 6.23
CA LYS A 55 13.90 1.42 5.05
C LYS A 55 14.78 1.73 3.84
N PHE A 56 14.58 0.97 2.77
CA PHE A 56 15.39 1.10 1.55
C PHE A 56 15.23 2.47 0.86
N GLY A 57 16.36 3.07 0.49
CA GLY A 57 16.45 4.29 -0.33
C GLY A 57 16.56 5.59 0.47
N ASN A 58 17.36 6.54 -0.04
CA ASN A 58 17.51 7.85 0.58
C ASN A 58 16.21 8.66 0.45
N GLY A 59 15.68 9.17 1.57
CA GLY A 59 14.37 9.81 1.62
C GLY A 59 13.26 8.77 1.51
N ALA A 60 12.89 8.37 0.28
CA ALA A 60 11.93 7.30 -0.05
C ALA A 60 10.84 7.06 1.02
N TYR A 61 10.71 5.81 1.49
CA TYR A 61 9.78 5.45 2.56
C TYR A 61 10.31 5.75 3.96
N ASN A 62 11.54 6.24 4.13
CA ASN A 62 12.04 6.69 5.44
C ASN A 62 11.29 7.91 5.99
N THR A 63 10.52 8.59 5.13
CA THR A 63 9.58 9.64 5.54
C THR A 63 8.28 9.11 6.13
N MET A 64 8.03 7.80 6.01
CA MET A 64 6.87 7.13 6.59
C MET A 64 7.25 6.48 7.92
N ASP A 65 6.36 6.64 8.88
CA ASP A 65 6.41 6.16 10.26
C ASP A 65 5.96 4.70 10.37
N ASN A 66 6.53 3.82 9.54
CA ASN A 66 6.16 2.41 9.60
C ASN A 66 6.57 1.80 10.95
N GLY A 67 5.59 1.28 11.69
CA GLY A 67 5.75 0.83 13.05
C GLY A 67 5.39 -0.64 13.32
N VAL A 68 5.72 -1.03 14.54
CA VAL A 68 5.34 -2.26 15.22
C VAL A 68 4.25 -1.95 16.25
N LEU A 69 3.33 -2.88 16.45
CA LEU A 69 2.28 -2.81 17.47
C LEU A 69 2.28 -4.11 18.25
N GLN A 70 2.32 -4.01 19.58
CA GLN A 70 2.04 -5.11 20.48
C GLN A 70 0.87 -4.78 21.40
N LEU A 71 -0.05 -5.72 21.54
CA LEU A 71 -1.23 -5.63 22.40
C LEU A 71 -1.14 -6.67 23.52
N ASP A 72 -1.24 -6.19 24.75
CA ASP A 72 -1.31 -6.98 25.98
C ASP A 72 -2.69 -6.80 26.65
N HIS A 73 -3.57 -7.79 26.46
CA HIS A 73 -4.91 -7.87 27.05
C HIS A 73 -5.76 -6.58 26.99
N VAL A 74 -5.58 -5.79 25.94
CA VAL A 74 -6.30 -4.51 25.73
C VAL A 74 -7.79 -4.75 25.56
N ARG A 75 -8.60 -3.91 26.23
CA ARG A 75 -10.06 -3.99 26.22
C ARG A 75 -10.65 -2.87 25.38
N ILE A 76 -11.62 -3.23 24.55
CA ILE A 76 -12.41 -2.29 23.74
C ILE A 76 -13.90 -2.58 23.93
N PRO A 77 -14.77 -1.56 23.80
CA PRO A 77 -16.20 -1.78 23.67
C PRO A 77 -16.55 -2.76 22.54
N ARG A 78 -17.55 -3.61 22.77
CA ARG A 78 -17.99 -4.65 21.81
C ARG A 78 -18.33 -4.05 20.44
N ASP A 79 -18.98 -2.89 20.43
CA ASP A 79 -19.41 -2.14 19.26
C ASP A 79 -18.27 -1.51 18.45
N GLN A 80 -17.02 -1.58 18.93
CA GLN A 80 -15.85 -1.25 18.12
C GLN A 80 -15.44 -2.37 17.15
N MET A 81 -16.11 -3.53 17.17
CA MET A 81 -16.01 -4.53 16.10
C MET A 81 -16.73 -4.03 14.83
N LEU A 82 -16.14 -4.24 13.65
CA LEU A 82 -16.76 -3.89 12.37
C LEU A 82 -17.89 -4.87 12.00
N MET A 83 -19.11 -4.57 12.46
CA MET A 83 -20.23 -5.52 12.46
C MET A 83 -21.11 -5.55 11.20
N ARG A 84 -20.68 -4.98 10.07
CA ARG A 84 -21.54 -4.92 8.85
C ARG A 84 -21.88 -6.29 8.26
N LEU A 85 -20.97 -7.26 8.31
CA LEU A 85 -21.15 -8.59 7.69
C LEU A 85 -21.35 -9.71 8.72
N SER A 86 -20.86 -9.48 9.93
CA SER A 86 -20.87 -10.43 11.03
C SER A 86 -21.06 -9.64 12.31
N GLN A 87 -21.97 -10.08 13.16
CA GLN A 87 -22.32 -9.40 14.41
C GLN A 87 -22.02 -10.30 15.60
N VAL A 88 -21.72 -9.68 16.74
CA VAL A 88 -21.65 -10.36 18.03
C VAL A 88 -22.66 -9.67 18.93
N THR A 89 -23.67 -10.40 19.40
CA THR A 89 -24.70 -9.88 20.33
C THR A 89 -24.10 -9.52 21.69
N ARG A 90 -24.87 -8.84 22.55
CA ARG A 90 -24.45 -8.53 23.91
C ARG A 90 -24.14 -9.78 24.73
N GLU A 91 -24.88 -10.86 24.46
CA GLU A 91 -24.73 -12.14 25.14
C GLU A 91 -23.45 -12.87 24.69
N GLY A 92 -22.88 -12.50 23.54
CA GLY A 92 -21.69 -13.14 22.95
C GLY A 92 -22.01 -14.05 21.76
N LYS A 93 -23.28 -14.20 21.37
CA LYS A 93 -23.68 -15.00 20.21
C LYS A 93 -23.21 -14.35 18.92
N TYR A 94 -22.49 -15.11 18.10
CA TYR A 94 -22.09 -14.73 16.75
C TYR A 94 -23.23 -14.92 15.76
N ILE A 95 -23.48 -13.92 14.92
CA ILE A 95 -24.56 -13.89 13.93
C ILE A 95 -23.99 -13.44 12.59
N HIS A 96 -24.26 -14.18 11.52
CA HIS A 96 -23.99 -13.70 10.18
C HIS A 96 -25.05 -12.69 9.76
N SER A 97 -24.63 -11.57 9.17
CA SER A 97 -25.55 -10.61 8.59
C SER A 97 -26.07 -11.09 7.24
N ASP A 98 -27.25 -10.62 6.85
CA ASP A 98 -27.83 -10.87 5.51
C ASP A 98 -27.12 -10.12 4.38
N VAL A 99 -26.09 -9.33 4.69
CA VAL A 99 -25.32 -8.57 3.71
C VAL A 99 -24.43 -9.53 2.90
N PRO A 100 -24.52 -9.53 1.56
CA PRO A 100 -23.68 -10.37 0.73
C PRO A 100 -22.19 -10.08 0.96
N ARG A 101 -21.43 -11.11 1.36
CA ARG A 101 -19.97 -10.97 1.62
C ARG A 101 -19.19 -10.53 0.39
N GLN A 102 -19.73 -10.79 -0.80
CA GLN A 102 -19.13 -10.42 -2.08
C GLN A 102 -18.91 -8.91 -2.20
N LEU A 103 -19.66 -8.08 -1.45
CA LEU A 103 -19.50 -6.62 -1.46
C LEU A 103 -18.11 -6.17 -0.96
N VAL A 104 -17.42 -6.96 -0.13
CA VAL A 104 -16.04 -6.66 0.32
C VAL A 104 -15.05 -6.67 -0.84
N TYR A 105 -15.32 -7.47 -1.88
CA TYR A 105 -14.45 -7.50 -3.06
C TYR A 105 -14.38 -6.15 -3.77
N GLY A 106 -15.39 -5.27 -3.62
CA GLY A 106 -15.37 -3.92 -4.18
C GLY A 106 -14.14 -3.12 -3.75
N THR A 107 -13.80 -3.13 -2.46
CA THR A 107 -12.59 -2.44 -1.95
C THR A 107 -11.32 -3.06 -2.53
N MET A 108 -11.27 -4.39 -2.64
CA MET A 108 -10.10 -5.09 -3.20
C MET A 108 -9.89 -4.76 -4.68
N ILE A 109 -10.96 -4.70 -5.48
CA ILE A 109 -10.92 -4.33 -6.89
C ILE A 109 -10.45 -2.88 -7.03
N PHE A 110 -11.02 -1.97 -6.24
CA PHE A 110 -10.65 -0.56 -6.24
C PHE A 110 -9.17 -0.34 -5.91
N VAL A 111 -8.66 -0.94 -4.82
CA VAL A 111 -7.25 -0.80 -4.44
C VAL A 111 -6.30 -1.40 -5.50
N ARG A 112 -6.69 -2.51 -6.15
CA ARG A 112 -5.89 -3.07 -7.26
C ARG A 112 -5.89 -2.15 -8.48
N GLN A 113 -7.02 -1.52 -8.78
CA GLN A 113 -7.12 -0.53 -9.84
C GLN A 113 -6.17 0.65 -9.57
N THR A 114 -6.10 1.17 -8.34
CA THR A 114 -5.19 2.27 -8.00
C THR A 114 -3.73 1.89 -8.16
N ILE A 115 -3.35 0.67 -7.76
CA ILE A 115 -1.97 0.15 -7.94
C ILE A 115 -1.56 0.14 -9.42
N VAL A 116 -2.45 -0.33 -10.31
CA VAL A 116 -2.19 -0.32 -11.76
C VAL A 116 -2.03 1.10 -12.30
N ALA A 117 -2.86 2.03 -11.84
CA ALA A 117 -2.73 3.43 -12.20
C ALA A 117 -1.39 4.03 -11.73
N ASP A 118 -0.94 3.70 -10.52
CA ASP A 118 0.33 4.17 -9.96
C ASP A 118 1.54 3.57 -10.67
N ALA A 119 1.46 2.32 -11.14
CA ALA A 119 2.49 1.71 -11.96
C ALA A 119 2.75 2.54 -13.24
N SER A 120 1.70 3.04 -13.91
CA SER A 120 1.84 3.90 -15.08
C SER A 120 2.53 5.24 -14.74
N ARG A 121 2.24 5.82 -13.57
CA ARG A 121 2.83 7.08 -13.09
C ARG A 121 4.30 6.91 -12.73
N ALA A 122 4.65 5.85 -12.00
CA ALA A 122 6.02 5.55 -11.62
C ALA A 122 6.89 5.28 -12.86
N LEU A 123 6.41 4.43 -13.77
CA LEU A 123 7.14 4.06 -14.98
C LEU A 123 7.33 5.27 -15.93
N SER A 124 6.29 6.06 -16.15
CA SER A 124 6.37 7.25 -17.01
C SER A 124 7.38 8.28 -16.50
N ARG A 125 7.49 8.49 -15.18
CA ARG A 125 8.52 9.36 -14.58
C ARG A 125 9.94 8.84 -14.87
N ALA A 126 10.18 7.55 -14.65
CA ALA A 126 11.48 6.94 -14.89
C ALA A 126 11.87 7.00 -16.38
N VAL A 127 10.94 6.63 -17.27
CA VAL A 127 11.15 6.67 -18.73
C VAL A 127 11.36 8.11 -19.22
N CYS A 128 10.62 9.08 -18.70
CA CYS A 128 10.80 10.49 -19.07
C CYS A 128 12.25 10.96 -18.82
N ILE A 129 12.82 10.63 -17.67
CA ILE A 129 14.21 10.96 -17.34
C ILE A 129 15.16 10.25 -18.30
N ALA A 130 14.98 8.94 -18.49
CA ALA A 130 15.85 8.12 -19.34
C ALA A 130 15.83 8.57 -20.81
N VAL A 131 14.66 8.90 -21.37
CA VAL A 131 14.51 9.38 -22.75
C VAL A 131 15.21 10.73 -22.93
N ARG A 132 14.95 11.69 -22.04
CA ARG A 132 15.58 13.03 -22.12
C ARG A 132 17.09 12.94 -21.98
N TYR A 133 17.59 12.17 -21.01
CA TYR A 133 19.03 11.97 -20.84
C TYR A 133 19.64 11.26 -22.05
N SER A 134 18.98 10.22 -22.59
CA SER A 134 19.49 9.49 -23.77
C SER A 134 19.52 10.34 -25.03
N ALA A 135 18.64 11.34 -25.13
CA ALA A 135 18.65 12.29 -26.23
C ALA A 135 19.78 13.32 -26.10
N VAL A 136 20.24 13.68 -24.91
CA VAL A 136 21.33 14.67 -24.76
C VAL A 136 22.70 14.00 -24.67
N ARG A 137 22.79 12.81 -24.05
CA ARG A 137 24.04 12.09 -23.88
C ARG A 137 24.55 11.60 -25.23
N ARG A 138 25.76 12.01 -25.59
CA ARG A 138 26.54 11.48 -26.71
C ARG A 138 27.68 10.62 -26.18
N GLN A 139 27.93 9.49 -26.82
CA GLN A 139 29.05 8.61 -26.48
C GLN A 139 29.36 7.68 -27.66
N PHE A 140 30.62 7.61 -28.07
CA PHE A 140 31.09 6.86 -29.24
C PHE A 140 30.50 7.35 -30.57
N GLY A 141 30.86 6.67 -31.68
CA GLY A 141 30.22 6.87 -32.98
C GLY A 141 30.53 8.21 -33.66
N SER A 142 31.59 8.91 -33.25
CA SER A 142 32.09 10.08 -33.98
C SER A 142 32.46 9.66 -35.41
N GLN A 143 31.82 10.29 -36.40
CA GLN A 143 32.23 10.18 -37.80
C GLN A 143 33.15 11.35 -38.11
N ASP A 144 34.35 11.06 -38.59
CA ASP A 144 35.33 12.02 -39.11
C ASP A 144 35.66 13.20 -38.16
N GLY A 145 35.73 12.95 -36.85
CA GLY A 145 36.02 13.97 -35.85
C GLY A 145 34.84 14.90 -35.51
N GLY A 146 33.65 14.60 -36.04
CA GLY A 146 32.40 15.26 -35.68
C GLY A 146 31.89 14.90 -34.28
N PRO A 147 30.78 15.51 -33.84
CA PRO A 147 30.18 15.19 -32.55
C PRO A 147 29.80 13.72 -32.45
N GLU A 148 30.02 13.12 -31.28
CA GLU A 148 29.63 11.74 -30.98
C GLU A 148 28.11 11.51 -31.17
N THR A 149 27.73 10.26 -31.44
CA THR A 149 26.32 9.86 -31.65
C THR A 149 25.53 9.94 -30.35
N GLN A 150 24.29 10.43 -30.40
CA GLN A 150 23.38 10.43 -29.25
C GLN A 150 23.04 8.99 -28.88
N VAL A 151 23.09 8.65 -27.59
CA VAL A 151 22.95 7.24 -27.19
C VAL A 151 21.57 6.66 -27.53
N ILE A 152 20.53 7.51 -27.65
CA ILE A 152 19.19 7.10 -28.09
C ILE A 152 19.15 6.58 -29.53
N ASP A 153 20.15 6.89 -30.36
CA ASP A 153 20.18 6.45 -31.77
C ASP A 153 20.67 5.00 -31.90
N PHE A 154 21.32 4.45 -30.87
CA PHE A 154 21.73 3.04 -30.86
C PHE A 154 20.51 2.12 -30.67
N LYS A 155 20.42 1.08 -31.51
CA LYS A 155 19.32 0.09 -31.44
C LYS A 155 19.26 -0.67 -30.12
N THR A 156 20.40 -0.88 -29.46
CA THR A 156 20.47 -1.48 -28.12
C THR A 156 19.85 -0.59 -27.04
N GLN A 157 19.97 0.74 -27.16
CA GLN A 157 19.32 1.67 -26.25
C GLN A 157 17.81 1.75 -26.53
N GLN A 158 17.42 1.81 -27.81
CA GLN A 158 16.03 1.81 -28.23
C GLN A 158 15.29 0.54 -27.79
N SER A 159 15.89 -0.64 -27.98
CA SER A 159 15.28 -1.93 -27.60
C SER A 159 15.08 -2.07 -26.10
N ARG A 160 15.87 -1.37 -25.28
CA ARG A 160 15.70 -1.34 -23.81
C ARG A 160 14.68 -0.31 -23.36
N LEU A 161 14.64 0.86 -24.01
CA LEU A 161 13.88 2.01 -23.53
C LEU A 161 12.48 2.13 -24.15
N PHE A 162 12.34 1.90 -25.46
CA PHE A 162 11.07 2.10 -26.15
C PHE A 162 9.98 1.10 -25.75
N PRO A 163 10.28 -0.18 -25.43
CA PRO A 163 9.27 -1.06 -24.86
C PRO A 163 8.73 -0.54 -23.52
N LEU A 164 9.59 0.01 -22.65
CA LEU A 164 9.15 0.59 -21.36
C LEU A 164 8.29 1.83 -21.56
N LEU A 165 8.62 2.67 -22.55
CA LEU A 165 7.78 3.79 -22.94
C LEU A 165 6.40 3.32 -23.41
N ALA A 166 6.35 2.31 -24.30
CA ALA A 166 5.10 1.72 -24.75
C ALA A 166 4.30 1.11 -23.58
N SER A 167 4.97 0.39 -22.67
CA SER A 167 4.36 -0.18 -21.47
C SER A 167 3.76 0.88 -20.54
N ALA A 168 4.38 2.06 -20.40
CA ALA A 168 3.83 3.14 -19.60
C ALA A 168 2.45 3.60 -20.13
N TYR A 169 2.29 3.71 -21.44
CA TYR A 169 1.01 4.01 -22.07
C TYR A 169 0.03 2.83 -21.97
N ALA A 170 0.50 1.59 -22.19
CA ALA A 170 -0.33 0.40 -22.03
C ALA A 170 -0.92 0.30 -20.61
N PHE A 171 -0.10 0.50 -19.57
CA PHE A 171 -0.53 0.55 -18.17
C PHE A 171 -1.51 1.68 -17.91
N ARG A 172 -1.33 2.83 -18.56
CA ARG A 172 -2.27 3.95 -18.46
C ARG A 172 -3.63 3.58 -19.04
N PHE A 173 -3.68 2.93 -20.20
CA PHE A 173 -4.93 2.54 -20.84
C PHE A 173 -5.66 1.44 -20.07
N VAL A 174 -4.97 0.37 -19.66
CA VAL A 174 -5.59 -0.68 -18.83
C VAL A 174 -6.03 -0.12 -17.47
N GLY A 175 -5.27 0.78 -16.85
CA GLY A 175 -5.66 1.44 -15.61
C GLY A 175 -6.91 2.31 -15.75
N ASN A 176 -7.14 2.91 -16.92
CA ASN A 176 -8.38 3.63 -17.23
C ASN A 176 -9.55 2.68 -17.51
N TRP A 177 -9.32 1.57 -18.22
CA TRP A 177 -10.34 0.55 -18.44
C TRP A 177 -10.83 -0.06 -17.11
N LEU A 178 -9.90 -0.35 -16.19
CA LEU A 178 -10.21 -0.87 -14.85
C LEU A 178 -11.05 0.09 -13.99
N LYS A 179 -11.14 1.40 -14.32
CA LYS A 179 -12.03 2.33 -13.60
C LYS A 179 -13.51 2.15 -13.96
N TRP A 180 -13.79 1.57 -15.11
CA TRP A 180 -15.15 1.36 -15.61
C TRP A 180 -15.74 0.02 -15.14
N LEU A 181 -14.96 -0.80 -14.46
CA LEU A 181 -15.39 -2.04 -13.80
C LEU A 181 -15.78 -1.76 -12.34
#